data_AF-X5HZK5-F1
#
_entry.id   AF-X5HZK5-F1
#
_cell.length_a   1.000
_cell.length_b   1.000
_cell.length_c   1.000
_cell.angle_alpha   90.00
_cell.angle_beta   90.00
_cell.angle_gamma   90.00
#
_symmetry.space_group_name_H-M   'P 1'
#
loop_
_entity.id
_entity.type
_entity.pdbx_description
1 polymer ?
#
loop_
_entity_poly.entity_id
_entity_poly.type
_entity_poly.pdbx_seq_one_letter_code
_entity_poly.pdbx_strand_id
1 'polypeptide(L)'
;MSLIKTLDRKLKNLDISQKELNELKLQLLDNAEEMKNDFLNEGFSEEEAEKKAIDSIELDELVKSIKEGSIKKSLLPNRIISSVLIILYTLFVIKCVKNISVISSPLLHGNFIPFKFTFNFLSSIFAGNFSFINDVYFLDQLLILLLFIPFGIFIPIIINKYNNLKPNLIIFIVFNIVFSLLFYFPYFNFDITVLRILSCVLGFYIIKLIVKKI
;
A
#
# COMPACT_ATOMS: atom_id res chain seq x y z
N MET A 1 -30.08 -28.60 16.67
CA MET A 1 -29.99 -27.17 16.26
C MET A 1 -29.98 -27.18 14.74
N SER A 2 -31.05 -26.71 14.09
CA SER A 2 -31.24 -26.92 12.64
C SER A 2 -30.04 -26.44 11.82
N LEU A 3 -29.55 -27.31 10.94
CA LEU A 3 -28.51 -27.09 9.93
C LEU A 3 -28.63 -25.71 9.22
N ILE A 4 -29.84 -25.33 8.82
CA ILE A 4 -30.13 -24.05 8.13
C ILE A 4 -29.71 -22.86 9.00
N LYS A 5 -30.03 -22.89 10.30
CA LYS A 5 -29.72 -21.82 11.25
C LYS A 5 -28.21 -21.69 11.48
N THR A 6 -27.50 -22.82 11.44
CA THR A 6 -26.03 -22.86 11.56
C THR A 6 -25.36 -22.28 10.31
N LEU A 7 -25.84 -22.66 9.13
CA LEU A 7 -25.38 -22.12 7.85
C LEU A 7 -25.62 -20.61 7.76
N ASP A 8 -26.84 -20.15 8.07
CA ASP A 8 -27.17 -18.71 8.04
C ASP A 8 -26.28 -17.89 8.97
N ARG A 9 -26.00 -18.40 10.18
CA ARG A 9 -25.14 -17.71 11.13
C ARG A 9 -23.69 -17.62 10.64
N LYS A 10 -23.14 -18.69 10.05
CA LYS A 10 -21.73 -18.74 9.62
C LYS A 10 -21.49 -17.99 8.31
N LEU A 11 -22.45 -18.04 7.37
CA LEU A 11 -22.31 -17.44 6.04
C LEU A 11 -22.64 -15.94 5.99
N LYS A 12 -23.39 -15.40 6.96
CA LYS A 12 -23.82 -13.98 6.99
C LYS A 12 -22.67 -12.96 6.92
N ASN A 13 -21.47 -13.34 7.35
CA ASN A 13 -20.31 -12.45 7.41
C ASN A 13 -19.32 -12.68 6.24
N LEU A 14 -19.76 -13.32 5.16
CA LEU A 14 -18.98 -13.49 3.94
C LEU A 14 -19.19 -12.30 3.00
N ASP A 15 -18.10 -11.80 2.43
CA ASP A 15 -18.09 -10.71 1.46
C ASP A 15 -18.30 -11.27 0.03
N ILE A 16 -19.51 -11.80 -0.21
CA ILE A 16 -19.94 -12.38 -1.50
C ILE A 16 -21.30 -11.84 -1.90
N SER A 17 -21.63 -11.91 -3.20
CA SER A 17 -22.93 -11.40 -3.67
C SER A 17 -24.09 -12.22 -3.09
N GLN A 18 -25.26 -11.59 -2.91
CA GLN A 18 -26.44 -12.29 -2.38
C GLN A 18 -26.84 -13.51 -3.24
N LYS A 19 -26.59 -13.43 -4.56
CA LYS A 19 -26.84 -14.54 -5.48
C LYS A 19 -25.89 -15.71 -5.21
N GLU A 20 -24.59 -15.46 -5.15
CA GLU A 20 -23.57 -16.49 -4.85
C GLU A 20 -23.75 -17.07 -3.43
N LEU A 21 -24.13 -16.24 -2.45
CA LEU A 21 -24.45 -16.69 -1.09
C LEU A 21 -25.61 -17.68 -1.08
N ASN A 22 -26.67 -17.39 -1.85
CA ASN A 22 -27.83 -18.27 -1.95
C ASN A 22 -27.48 -19.59 -2.66
N GLU A 23 -26.70 -19.53 -3.74
CA GLU A 23 -26.22 -20.72 -4.46
C GLU A 23 -25.32 -21.60 -3.57
N LEU A 24 -24.38 -21.00 -2.85
CA LEU A 24 -23.51 -21.68 -1.89
C LEU A 24 -24.31 -22.32 -0.76
N LYS A 25 -25.31 -21.61 -0.23
CA LYS A 25 -26.19 -22.15 0.82
C LYS A 25 -26.93 -23.39 0.34
N LEU A 26 -27.43 -23.36 -0.90
CA LEU A 26 -28.18 -24.46 -1.50
C LEU A 26 -27.27 -25.69 -1.69
N GLN A 27 -26.07 -25.51 -2.23
CA GLN A 27 -25.07 -26.58 -2.35
C GLN A 27 -24.67 -27.20 -1.01
N LEU A 28 -24.48 -26.37 0.03
CA LEU A 28 -24.12 -26.86 1.36
C LEU A 28 -25.27 -27.61 2.03
N LEU A 29 -26.52 -27.23 1.76
CA LEU A 29 -27.69 -27.95 2.25
C LEU A 29 -27.82 -29.30 1.56
N ASP A 30 -27.70 -29.34 0.23
CA ASP A 30 -27.78 -30.59 -0.54
C ASP A 30 -26.70 -31.59 -0.08
N ASN A 31 -25.45 -31.13 0.04
CA ASN A 31 -24.35 -31.97 0.52
C ASN A 31 -24.57 -32.46 1.97
N ALA A 32 -25.09 -31.60 2.85
CA ALA A 32 -25.38 -31.98 4.23
C ALA A 32 -26.46 -33.05 4.32
N GLU A 33 -27.47 -32.97 3.46
CA GLU A 33 -28.59 -33.90 3.43
C GLU A 33 -28.15 -35.26 2.87
N GLU A 34 -27.27 -35.25 1.86
CA GLU A 34 -26.59 -36.47 1.38
C GLU A 34 -25.76 -37.13 2.48
N MET A 35 -24.89 -36.38 3.17
CA MET A 35 -24.10 -36.90 4.29
C MET A 35 -24.98 -37.41 5.45
N LYS A 36 -26.08 -36.71 5.77
CA LYS A 36 -27.04 -37.17 6.77
C LYS A 36 -27.62 -38.53 6.38
N ASN A 37 -28.00 -38.71 5.12
CA ASN A 37 -28.54 -39.98 4.62
C ASN A 37 -27.52 -41.10 4.69
N ASP A 38 -26.25 -40.84 4.39
CA ASP A 38 -25.17 -41.81 4.55
C ASP A 38 -25.02 -42.26 6.01
N PHE A 39 -25.03 -41.33 6.97
CA PHE A 39 -24.98 -41.67 8.40
C PHE A 39 -26.23 -42.41 8.88
N LEU A 40 -27.41 -42.10 8.33
CA LEU A 40 -28.63 -42.88 8.62
C LEU A 40 -28.50 -44.32 8.10
N ASN A 41 -27.94 -44.51 6.91
CA ASN A 41 -27.68 -45.83 6.32
C ASN A 41 -26.63 -46.63 7.10
N GLU A 42 -25.69 -45.95 7.77
CA GLU A 42 -24.72 -46.54 8.70
C GLU A 42 -25.34 -46.93 10.06
N GLY A 43 -26.62 -46.61 10.30
CA GLY A 43 -27.36 -46.99 11.51
C GLY A 43 -27.30 -45.97 12.64
N PHE A 44 -26.85 -44.73 12.37
CA PHE A 44 -26.91 -43.65 13.36
C PHE A 44 -28.35 -43.16 13.57
N SER A 45 -28.64 -42.68 14.78
CA SER A 45 -29.92 -42.01 15.05
C SER A 45 -30.00 -40.69 14.27
N GLU A 46 -31.22 -40.20 14.03
CA GLU A 46 -31.41 -38.98 13.24
C GLU A 46 -30.70 -37.75 13.82
N GLU A 47 -30.67 -37.62 15.14
CA GLU A 47 -29.96 -36.53 15.84
C GLU A 47 -28.44 -36.67 15.71
N GLU A 48 -27.91 -37.88 15.74
CA GLU A 48 -26.47 -38.15 15.58
C GLU A 48 -26.01 -37.98 14.13
N ALA A 49 -26.82 -38.40 13.16
CA ALA A 49 -26.58 -38.23 11.74
C ALA A 49 -26.55 -36.73 11.36
N GLU A 50 -27.50 -35.94 11.85
CA GLU A 50 -27.52 -34.48 11.62
C GLU A 50 -26.27 -33.81 12.22
N LYS A 51 -25.87 -34.21 13.43
CA LYS A 51 -24.69 -33.66 14.08
C LYS A 51 -23.40 -34.00 13.33
N LYS A 52 -23.24 -35.26 12.90
CA LYS A 52 -22.07 -35.69 12.12
C LYS A 52 -22.00 -35.00 10.76
N ALA A 53 -23.14 -34.83 10.09
CA ALA A 53 -23.19 -34.09 8.83
C ALA A 53 -22.76 -32.62 9.00
N ILE A 54 -23.14 -31.96 10.10
CA ILE A 54 -22.70 -30.58 10.38
C ILE A 54 -21.19 -30.51 10.62
N ASP A 55 -20.64 -31.46 11.37
CA ASP A 55 -19.21 -31.50 11.71
C ASP A 55 -18.34 -31.87 10.49
N SER A 56 -18.83 -32.71 9.57
CA SER A 56 -18.11 -33.11 8.37
C SER A 56 -18.03 -32.03 7.27
N ILE A 57 -18.90 -31.03 7.30
CA ILE A 57 -18.92 -29.97 6.27
C ILE A 57 -17.72 -29.00 6.43
N GLU A 58 -16.89 -29.11 7.48
CA GLU A 58 -15.69 -28.27 7.70
C GLU A 58 -15.95 -26.77 7.43
N LEU A 59 -17.14 -26.31 7.82
CA LEU A 59 -17.70 -24.99 7.48
C LEU A 59 -16.76 -23.83 7.84
N ASP A 60 -15.96 -23.98 8.90
CA ASP A 60 -15.01 -22.97 9.34
C ASP A 60 -13.81 -22.83 8.40
N GLU A 61 -13.36 -23.93 7.79
CA GLU A 61 -12.25 -23.93 6.83
C GLU A 61 -12.70 -23.38 5.47
N LEU A 62 -13.91 -23.73 5.04
CA LEU A 62 -14.61 -23.14 3.90
C LEU A 62 -14.78 -21.62 4.06
N VAL A 63 -15.31 -21.15 5.19
CA VAL A 63 -15.47 -19.71 5.46
C VAL A 63 -14.11 -18.99 5.47
N LYS A 64 -13.08 -19.61 6.04
CA LYS A 64 -11.72 -19.04 6.07
C LYS A 64 -11.13 -18.91 4.67
N SER A 65 -11.23 -19.93 3.83
CA SER A 65 -10.71 -19.90 2.45
C SER A 65 -11.41 -18.85 1.58
N ILE A 66 -12.73 -18.68 1.72
CA ILE A 66 -13.51 -17.64 1.02
C ILE A 66 -13.08 -16.24 1.48
N LYS A 67 -12.86 -16.04 2.78
CA LYS A 67 -12.34 -14.76 3.31
C LYS A 67 -10.92 -14.47 2.82
N GLU A 68 -10.03 -15.44 2.82
CA GLU A 68 -8.67 -15.25 2.32
C GLU A 68 -8.64 -14.98 0.81
N GLY A 69 -9.52 -15.62 0.03
CA GLY A 69 -9.68 -15.41 -1.40
C GLY A 69 -10.24 -14.02 -1.75
N SER A 70 -11.29 -13.58 -1.06
CA SER A 70 -11.90 -12.25 -1.23
C SER A 70 -10.94 -11.12 -0.87
N ILE A 71 -10.19 -11.25 0.23
CA ILE A 71 -9.15 -10.29 0.62
C ILE A 71 -8.08 -10.18 -0.46
N LYS A 72 -7.58 -11.30 -1.01
CA LYS A 72 -6.59 -11.28 -2.10
C LYS A 72 -7.15 -10.64 -3.39
N LYS A 73 -8.42 -10.88 -3.71
CA LYS A 73 -9.12 -10.32 -4.88
C LYS A 73 -9.36 -8.81 -4.76
N SER A 74 -9.68 -8.31 -3.56
CA SER A 74 -9.90 -6.87 -3.30
C SER A 74 -8.62 -6.02 -3.43
N LEU A 75 -7.44 -6.60 -3.20
CA LEU A 75 -6.16 -5.89 -3.24
C LEU A 75 -5.58 -5.76 -4.67
N LEU A 76 -5.94 -6.65 -5.60
CA LEU A 76 -5.48 -6.65 -6.99
C LEU A 76 -5.88 -5.39 -7.79
N PRO A 77 -7.15 -4.94 -7.81
CA PRO A 77 -7.53 -3.73 -8.55
C PRO A 77 -6.85 -2.47 -7.98
N ASN A 78 -6.69 -2.38 -6.65
CA ASN A 78 -6.00 -1.26 -6.01
C ASN A 78 -4.52 -1.16 -6.42
N ARG A 79 -3.85 -2.29 -6.70
CA ARG A 79 -2.48 -2.29 -7.21
C ARG A 79 -2.39 -1.79 -8.65
N ILE A 80 -3.32 -2.20 -9.51
CA ILE A 80 -3.34 -1.78 -10.92
C ILE A 80 -3.58 -0.27 -11.00
N ILE A 81 -4.60 0.22 -10.30
CA ILE A 81 -4.95 1.64 -10.25
C ILE A 81 -3.77 2.45 -9.69
N SER A 82 -3.17 2.02 -8.57
CA SER A 82 -2.01 2.71 -7.98
C SER A 82 -0.79 2.71 -8.89
N SER A 83 -0.56 1.63 -9.64
CA SER A 83 0.52 1.55 -10.63
C SER A 83 0.31 2.52 -11.79
N VAL A 84 -0.92 2.65 -12.30
CA VAL A 84 -1.22 3.63 -13.35
C VAL A 84 -1.06 5.06 -12.83
N LEU A 85 -1.57 5.34 -11.63
CA LEU A 85 -1.45 6.65 -11.00
C LEU A 85 0.01 7.03 -10.75
N ILE A 86 0.85 6.11 -10.27
CA ILE A 86 2.26 6.42 -10.01
C ILE A 86 3.03 6.70 -11.30
N ILE A 87 2.70 6.02 -12.40
CA ILE A 87 3.32 6.29 -13.72
C ILE A 87 2.94 7.69 -14.21
N LEU A 88 1.64 8.02 -14.21
CA LEU A 88 1.16 9.35 -14.58
C LEU A 88 1.77 10.45 -13.70
N TYR A 89 1.84 10.20 -12.40
CA TYR A 89 2.44 11.12 -11.44
C TYR A 89 3.95 11.28 -11.67
N THR A 90 4.67 10.22 -12.02
CA THR A 90 6.10 10.30 -12.38
C THR A 90 6.32 11.21 -13.58
N LEU A 91 5.49 11.08 -14.63
CA LEU A 91 5.56 11.96 -15.80
C LEU A 91 5.29 13.43 -15.44
N PHE A 92 4.32 13.67 -14.55
CA PHE A 92 4.04 15.01 -14.03
C PHE A 92 5.25 15.59 -13.26
N VAL A 93 5.83 14.82 -12.34
CA VAL A 93 7.01 15.25 -11.57
C VAL A 93 8.20 15.54 -12.47
N ILE A 94 8.45 14.71 -13.50
CA ILE A 94 9.49 14.98 -14.50
C ILE A 94 9.24 16.31 -15.21
N LYS A 95 8.00 16.62 -15.58
CA LYS A 95 7.64 17.88 -16.24
C LYS A 95 7.84 19.09 -15.31
N CYS A 96 7.43 18.98 -14.05
CA CYS A 96 7.67 20.01 -13.04
C CYS A 96 9.16 20.29 -12.86
N VAL A 97 9.95 19.22 -12.71
CA VAL A 97 11.40 19.29 -12.53
C VAL A 97 12.10 19.93 -13.74
N LYS A 98 11.71 19.58 -14.97
CA LYS A 98 12.33 20.16 -16.19
C LYS A 98 12.03 21.64 -16.36
N ASN A 99 10.88 22.11 -15.87
CA ASN A 99 10.46 23.50 -15.98
C ASN A 99 11.09 24.40 -14.90
N ILE A 100 11.65 23.82 -13.84
CA ILE A 100 12.43 24.54 -12.85
C ILE A 100 13.80 24.84 -13.47
N SER A 101 14.00 26.10 -13.85
CA SER A 101 15.20 26.56 -14.56
C SER A 101 16.49 26.26 -13.80
N VAL A 102 17.57 26.00 -14.55
CA VAL A 102 18.95 25.93 -14.08
C VAL A 102 19.35 27.27 -13.46
N ILE A 103 19.00 27.48 -12.20
CA ILE A 103 19.45 28.64 -11.43
C ILE A 103 20.65 28.19 -10.62
N SER A 104 21.82 28.71 -10.98
CA SER A 104 23.06 28.50 -10.23
C SER A 104 22.99 29.26 -8.90
N SER A 105 22.44 28.63 -7.86
CA SER A 105 22.58 29.12 -6.50
C SER A 105 23.99 28.82 -5.96
N PRO A 106 24.60 29.73 -5.17
CA PRO A 106 25.84 29.45 -4.43
C PRO A 106 25.72 28.23 -3.52
N LEU A 107 24.50 27.86 -3.11
CA LEU A 107 24.20 26.67 -2.32
C LEU A 107 24.50 25.35 -3.06
N LEU A 108 24.63 25.38 -4.39
CA LEU A 108 24.83 24.20 -5.25
C LEU A 108 26.30 23.82 -5.49
N HIS A 109 27.27 24.63 -5.05
CA HIS A 109 28.69 24.30 -5.26
C HIS A 109 29.14 23.20 -4.28
N GLY A 110 29.60 22.06 -4.80
CA GLY A 110 30.06 20.90 -3.99
C GLY A 110 29.01 19.79 -3.77
N ASN A 111 28.09 19.68 -4.72
CA ASN A 111 26.88 18.85 -4.77
C ASN A 111 27.01 17.33 -4.45
N PHE A 112 28.20 16.74 -4.61
CA PHE A 112 28.44 15.33 -4.26
C PHE A 112 28.86 15.09 -2.82
N ILE A 113 29.21 16.15 -2.06
CA ILE A 113 29.70 16.02 -0.68
C ILE A 113 28.51 15.98 0.28
N PRO A 114 28.36 14.93 1.11
CA PRO A 114 27.33 14.88 2.13
C PRO A 114 27.39 16.08 3.08
N PHE A 115 26.23 16.59 3.47
CA PHE A 115 25.99 17.70 4.38
C PHE A 115 26.47 19.08 3.90
N LYS A 116 27.01 19.20 2.68
CA LYS A 116 27.53 20.49 2.21
C LYS A 116 26.43 21.53 2.04
N PHE A 117 25.30 21.12 1.46
CA PHE A 117 24.14 22.01 1.31
C PHE A 117 23.59 22.41 2.67
N THR A 118 23.43 21.43 3.57
CA THR A 118 22.95 21.65 4.94
C THR A 118 23.86 22.61 5.71
N PHE A 119 25.18 22.44 5.59
CA PHE A 119 26.16 23.30 6.23
C PHE A 119 26.12 24.74 5.68
N ASN A 120 26.09 24.90 4.36
CA ASN A 120 25.99 26.21 3.72
C ASN A 120 24.68 26.92 4.11
N PHE A 121 23.58 26.17 4.18
CA PHE A 121 22.27 26.66 4.62
C PHE A 121 22.31 27.14 6.08
N LEU A 122 22.82 26.31 7.01
CA LEU A 122 22.97 26.68 8.42
C LEU A 122 23.90 27.88 8.60
N SER A 123 25.04 27.89 7.91
CA SER A 123 26.00 29.01 7.99
C SER A 123 25.37 30.32 7.52
N SER A 124 24.51 30.29 6.50
CA SER A 124 23.80 31.48 6.02
C SER A 124 22.79 32.00 7.06
N ILE A 125 22.07 31.10 7.73
CA ILE A 125 21.17 31.45 8.84
C ILE A 125 21.96 32.07 10.01
N PHE A 126 23.05 31.44 10.44
CA PHE A 126 23.85 31.93 11.56
C PHE A 126 24.54 33.27 11.27
N ALA A 127 24.88 33.54 10.01
CA ALA A 127 25.42 34.82 9.58
C ALA A 127 24.34 35.91 9.42
N GLY A 128 23.06 35.60 9.64
CA GLY A 128 21.94 36.52 9.44
C GLY A 128 21.68 36.85 7.96
N ASN A 129 22.26 36.10 7.02
CA ASN A 129 22.07 36.30 5.60
C ASN A 129 20.92 35.43 5.09
N PHE A 130 19.71 35.99 5.04
CA PHE A 130 18.51 35.35 4.54
C PHE A 130 18.27 35.55 3.04
N SER A 131 19.27 35.97 2.27
CA SER A 131 19.12 36.15 0.81
C SER A 131 18.61 34.87 0.12
N PHE A 132 18.96 33.70 0.67
CA PHE A 132 18.51 32.39 0.17
C PHE A 132 16.99 32.15 0.28
N ILE A 133 16.26 32.87 1.14
CA ILE A 133 14.79 32.74 1.25
C ILE A 133 14.12 33.38 0.03
N ASN A 134 14.72 34.45 -0.49
CA ASN A 134 14.28 35.09 -1.71
C ASN A 134 14.80 34.38 -2.96
N ASP A 135 15.70 33.40 -2.80
CA ASP A 135 16.13 32.56 -3.91
C ASP A 135 14.98 31.64 -4.31
N VAL A 136 14.49 31.84 -5.53
CA VAL A 136 13.50 30.97 -6.22
C VAL A 136 13.88 29.49 -6.09
N TYR A 137 15.18 29.20 -6.07
CA TYR A 137 15.73 27.86 -5.87
C TYR A 137 15.27 27.18 -4.57
N PHE A 138 15.22 27.87 -3.42
CA PHE A 138 14.82 27.25 -2.15
C PHE A 138 13.35 26.81 -2.17
N LEU A 139 12.47 27.68 -2.68
CA LEU A 139 11.04 27.38 -2.85
C LEU A 139 10.83 26.23 -3.83
N ASP A 140 11.60 26.20 -4.93
CA ASP A 140 11.56 25.11 -5.90
C ASP A 140 11.99 23.77 -5.28
N GLN A 141 13.04 23.76 -4.45
CA GLN A 141 13.45 22.53 -3.75
C GLN A 141 12.39 22.07 -2.75
N LEU A 142 11.77 22.99 -2.00
CA LEU A 142 10.66 22.63 -1.11
C LEU A 142 9.47 22.03 -1.87
N LEU A 143 9.11 22.61 -3.02
CA LEU A 143 8.06 22.08 -3.88
C LEU A 143 8.42 20.67 -4.38
N ILE A 144 9.66 20.46 -4.83
CA ILE A 144 10.15 19.15 -5.25
C ILE A 144 10.07 18.15 -4.10
N LEU A 145 10.44 18.51 -2.87
CA LEU A 145 10.33 17.61 -1.72
C LEU A 145 8.87 17.17 -1.48
N LEU A 146 7.93 18.12 -1.53
CA LEU A 146 6.51 17.82 -1.39
C LEU A 146 6.01 16.86 -2.46
N LEU A 147 6.50 17.00 -3.69
CA LEU A 147 6.16 16.13 -4.80
C LEU A 147 6.62 14.68 -4.59
N PHE A 148 7.53 14.39 -3.66
CA PHE A 148 7.97 13.02 -3.40
C PHE A 148 7.08 12.28 -2.37
N ILE A 149 6.24 12.98 -1.62
CA ILE A 149 5.32 12.37 -0.63
C ILE A 149 4.36 11.35 -1.27
N PRO A 150 3.72 11.62 -2.42
CA PRO A 150 2.80 10.66 -3.02
C PRO A 150 3.45 9.33 -3.42
N PHE A 151 4.73 9.30 -3.79
CA PHE A 151 5.45 8.04 -4.02
C PHE A 151 5.51 7.19 -2.76
N GLY A 152 5.69 7.84 -1.61
CA GLY A 152 5.62 7.22 -0.29
C GLY A 152 4.28 6.58 0.04
N ILE A 153 3.19 7.08 -0.55
CA ILE A 153 1.82 6.56 -0.39
C ILE A 153 1.56 5.40 -1.35
N PHE A 154 1.93 5.55 -2.63
CA PHE A 154 1.60 4.58 -3.68
C PHE A 154 2.47 3.32 -3.64
N ILE A 155 3.77 3.43 -3.35
CA ILE A 155 4.68 2.27 -3.34
C ILE A 155 4.22 1.17 -2.35
N PRO A 156 3.86 1.48 -1.09
CA PRO A 156 3.34 0.48 -0.15
C PRO A 156 2.06 -0.21 -0.63
N ILE A 157 1.22 0.50 -1.38
CA ILE A 157 0.00 -0.04 -2.00
C ILE A 157 0.36 -1.05 -3.09
N ILE A 158 1.27 -0.67 -4.00
CA ILE A 158 1.70 -1.50 -5.13
C ILE A 158 2.34 -2.81 -4.65
N ILE A 159 3.25 -2.74 -3.68
CA ILE A 159 3.96 -3.92 -3.17
C ILE A 159 3.20 -4.65 -2.05
N ASN A 160 2.07 -4.09 -1.59
CA ASN A 160 1.24 -4.62 -0.51
C ASN A 160 2.02 -4.86 0.79
N LYS A 161 2.83 -3.89 1.20
CA LYS A 161 3.64 -3.93 2.43
C LYS A 161 3.41 -2.68 3.28
N TYR A 162 2.18 -2.44 3.70
CA TYR A 162 1.79 -1.27 4.51
C TYR A 162 2.44 -1.21 5.91
N ASN A 163 2.72 -2.37 6.50
CA ASN A 163 3.18 -2.44 7.90
C ASN A 163 4.70 -2.40 8.06
N ASN A 164 5.45 -2.70 6.99
CA ASN A 164 6.90 -2.87 7.06
C ASN A 164 7.62 -1.79 6.25
N LEU A 165 8.40 -0.94 6.92
CA LEU A 165 9.15 0.13 6.27
C LEU A 165 10.34 -0.40 5.44
N LYS A 166 10.98 -1.51 5.84
CA LYS A 166 12.22 -2.02 5.21
C LYS A 166 12.10 -2.25 3.69
N PRO A 167 11.11 -2.99 3.17
CA PRO A 167 10.97 -3.19 1.71
C PRO A 167 10.64 -1.88 0.98
N ASN A 168 9.83 -1.01 1.59
CA ASN A 168 9.48 0.29 1.00
C ASN A 168 10.71 1.22 0.93
N LEU A 169 11.53 1.24 1.99
CA LEU A 169 12.72 2.07 2.07
C LEU A 169 13.75 1.73 0.99
N ILE A 170 13.96 0.44 0.71
CA ILE A 170 14.85 0.00 -0.38
C ILE A 170 14.36 0.59 -1.72
N ILE A 171 13.06 0.51 -2.00
CA ILE A 171 12.49 1.07 -3.23
C ILE A 171 12.62 2.59 -3.24
N PHE A 172 12.36 3.28 -2.13
CA PHE A 172 12.54 4.73 -2.01
C PHE A 172 13.97 5.16 -2.33
N ILE A 173 14.97 4.45 -1.80
CA ILE A 173 16.39 4.73 -2.01
C ILE A 173 16.74 4.54 -3.50
N VAL A 174 16.44 3.35 -4.05
CA VAL A 174 16.77 3.02 -5.45
C VAL A 174 16.09 4.00 -6.40
N PHE A 175 14.79 4.26 -6.20
CA PHE A 175 14.03 5.21 -7.02
C PHE A 175 14.64 6.62 -6.99
N ASN A 176 14.96 7.14 -5.81
CA ASN A 176 15.52 8.49 -5.68
C ASN A 176 16.93 8.62 -6.26
N ILE A 177 17.77 7.59 -6.13
CA ILE A 177 19.10 7.58 -6.75
C ILE A 177 18.96 7.57 -8.27
N VAL A 178 18.14 6.66 -8.82
CA VAL A 178 17.89 6.58 -10.28
C VAL A 178 17.31 7.88 -10.81
N PHE A 179 16.32 8.46 -10.12
CA PHE A 179 15.73 9.73 -10.49
C PHE A 179 16.77 10.86 -10.50
N SER A 180 17.62 10.93 -9.47
CA SER A 180 18.64 11.98 -9.37
C SER A 180 19.73 11.83 -10.44
N LEU A 181 20.12 10.61 -10.77
CA LEU A 181 21.10 10.35 -11.82
C LEU A 181 20.55 10.60 -13.22
N LEU A 182 19.29 10.26 -13.48
CA LEU A 182 18.69 10.44 -14.81
C LEU A 182 18.34 11.90 -15.12
N PHE A 183 17.81 12.63 -14.15
CA PHE A 183 17.25 13.97 -14.38
C PHE A 183 18.09 15.11 -13.79
N TYR A 184 19.02 14.81 -12.89
CA TYR A 184 19.78 15.79 -12.12
C TYR A 184 21.29 15.51 -12.10
N PHE A 185 21.86 14.69 -12.99
CA PHE A 185 23.30 14.34 -12.92
C PHE A 185 24.26 15.53 -12.71
N PRO A 186 24.22 16.63 -13.48
CA PRO A 186 25.09 17.80 -13.26
C PRO A 186 24.74 18.61 -12.00
N TYR A 187 23.58 18.39 -11.41
CA TYR A 187 23.06 19.09 -10.24
C TYR A 187 22.75 18.13 -9.08
N PHE A 188 23.39 16.95 -9.08
CA PHE A 188 23.10 15.91 -8.10
C PHE A 188 23.46 16.45 -6.72
N ASN A 189 22.48 16.55 -5.82
CA ASN A 189 22.74 17.00 -4.46
C ASN A 189 22.44 15.86 -3.49
N PHE A 190 23.45 15.42 -2.74
CA PHE A 190 23.32 14.32 -1.78
C PHE A 190 22.24 14.64 -0.73
N ASP A 191 22.29 15.82 -0.12
CA ASP A 191 21.39 16.23 0.96
C ASP A 191 19.94 16.29 0.47
N ILE A 192 19.70 16.88 -0.70
CA ILE A 192 18.36 16.93 -1.31
C ILE A 192 17.86 15.53 -1.68
N THR A 193 18.74 14.61 -2.07
CA THR A 193 18.36 13.20 -2.32
C THR A 193 17.91 12.53 -1.04
N VAL A 194 18.63 12.73 0.08
CA VAL A 194 18.21 12.24 1.40
C VAL A 194 16.88 12.84 1.83
N LEU A 195 16.68 14.15 1.65
CA LEU A 195 15.42 14.82 1.98
C LEU A 195 14.23 14.30 1.14
N ARG A 196 14.44 13.96 -0.14
CA ARG A 196 13.40 13.33 -0.97
C ARG A 196 13.05 11.92 -0.48
N ILE A 197 14.04 11.13 -0.04
CA ILE A 197 13.80 9.83 0.59
C ILE A 197 12.98 10.01 1.87
N LEU A 198 13.31 11.00 2.71
CA LEU A 198 12.53 11.32 3.91
C LEU A 198 11.10 11.75 3.57
N SER A 199 10.89 12.46 2.46
CA SER A 199 9.56 12.81 1.97
C SER A 199 8.74 11.57 1.59
N CYS A 200 9.35 10.57 0.94
CA CYS A 200 8.70 9.27 0.73
C CYS A 200 8.39 8.54 2.05
N VAL A 201 9.29 8.62 3.04
CA VAL A 201 9.04 8.03 4.38
C VAL A 201 7.85 8.70 5.08
N LEU A 202 7.70 10.02 4.95
CA LEU A 202 6.51 10.73 5.45
C LEU A 202 5.24 10.21 4.77
N GLY A 203 5.25 10.06 3.44
CA GLY A 203 4.14 9.46 2.69
C GLY A 203 3.78 8.05 3.17
N PHE A 204 4.78 7.21 3.47
CA PHE A 204 4.56 5.87 4.03
C PHE A 204 3.82 5.92 5.38
N TYR A 205 4.22 6.83 6.26
CA TYR A 205 3.55 6.96 7.56
C TYR A 205 2.13 7.51 7.42
N ILE A 206 1.86 8.40 6.47
CA ILE A 206 0.50 8.86 6.15
C ILE A 206 -0.40 7.68 5.79
N ILE A 207 0.00 6.84 4.83
CA ILE A 207 -0.82 5.69 4.43
C ILE A 207 -0.94 4.64 5.55
N LYS A 208 0.13 4.42 6.32
CA LYS A 208 0.11 3.50 7.46
C LYS A 208 -0.89 3.95 8.53
N LEU A 209 -1.01 5.26 8.79
CA LEU A 209 -2.00 5.80 9.73
C LEU A 209 -3.44 5.67 9.22
N ILE A 210 -3.66 5.86 7.92
CA ILE A 210 -4.98 5.70 7.29
C ILE A 210 -5.42 4.24 7.35
N VAL A 211 -4.56 3.31 6.92
CA VAL A 211 -4.87 1.87 6.90
C VAL A 211 -5.07 1.30 8.31
N LYS A 212 -4.36 1.79 9.33
CA LYS A 212 -4.56 1.34 10.72
C LYS A 212 -5.93 1.73 11.30
N LYS A 213 -6.60 2.73 10.71
CA LYS A 213 -7.92 3.21 11.16
C LYS A 213 -9.10 2.53 10.46
N ILE A 214 -8.84 1.79 9.38
CA ILE A 214 -9.83 0.98 8.63
C ILE A 214 -9.77 -0.44 9.16
#